data_AF-S8DEB0-F1
#
_entry.id   AF-S8DEB0-F1
#
_cell.length_a   1.000
_cell.length_b   1.000
_cell.length_c   1.000
_cell.angle_alpha   90.00
_cell.angle_beta   90.00
_cell.angle_gamma   90.00
#
_symmetry.space_group_name_H-M   'P 1'
#
loop_
_entity.id
_entity.type
_entity.pdbx_description
1 polymer ?
#
loop_
_entity_poly.entity_id
_entity_poly.type
_entity_poly.pdbx_seq_one_letter_code
_entity_poly.pdbx_strand_id
1 'polypeptide(L)' 'MAIKIYGTPPSAPARRAIAAAEEKGLDYEFVVVDMSTAQHKKQPFISINPFGQIPG' A
#
# COMPACT_ATOMS: atom_id res chain seq x y z
N MET A 1 15.34 7.88 1.32
CA MET A 1 13.87 7.87 1.50
C MET A 1 13.37 6.59 0.88
N ALA A 2 12.89 5.64 1.68
CA ALA A 2 12.39 4.37 1.18
C ALA A 2 10.96 4.55 0.64
N ILE A 3 10.65 3.89 -0.47
CA ILE A 3 9.28 3.85 -1.01
C ILE A 3 8.40 3.10 0.01
N LYS A 4 7.26 3.66 0.41
CA LYS A 4 6.29 2.92 1.24
C LYS A 4 5.14 2.48 0.36
N ILE A 5 4.86 1.18 0.34
CA ILE A 5 3.72 0.60 -0.38
C ILE A 5 2.68 0.20 0.67
N TYR A 6 1.57 0.93 0.74
CA TYR A 6 0.52 0.62 1.70
C TYR A 6 -0.50 -0.33 1.09
N GLY A 7 -0.68 -1.51 1.66
CA GLY A 7 -1.63 -2.49 1.11
C GLY A 7 -1.85 -3.69 2.02
N THR A 8 -2.54 -4.70 1.49
CA THR A 8 -2.72 -5.99 2.19
C THR A 8 -2.22 -7.12 1.29
N PRO A 9 -1.61 -8.20 1.82
CA PRO A 9 -1.05 -9.29 1.01
C PRO A 9 -1.99 -9.87 -0.08
N PRO A 10 -3.30 -10.07 0.14
CA PRO A 10 -4.18 -10.58 -0.92
C PRO A 10 -4.47 -9.57 -2.03
N SER A 11 -4.18 -8.28 -1.85
CA SER A 11 -4.52 -7.22 -2.81
C SER A 11 -3.69 -7.34 -4.10
N ALA A 12 -4.37 -7.62 -5.22
CA ALA A 12 -3.74 -7.69 -6.54
C ALA A 12 -3.01 -6.39 -6.95
N PRO A 13 -3.57 -5.18 -6.81
CA PRO A 13 -2.87 -3.96 -7.20
C PRO A 13 -1.67 -3.65 -6.28
N ALA A 14 -1.73 -4.02 -4.98
CA ALA A 14 -0.57 -3.89 -4.09
C ALA A 14 0.56 -4.83 -4.51
N ARG A 15 0.24 -6.08 -4.89
CA ARG A 15 1.22 -7.03 -5.43
C ARG A 15 1.87 -6.55 -6.73
N ARG A 16 1.14 -5.85 -7.60
CA ARG A 16 1.71 -5.25 -8.81
C ARG A 16 2.73 -4.15 -8.48
N ALA A 17 2.44 -3.29 -7.50
CA ALA A 17 3.37 -2.27 -7.06
C ALA A 17 4.66 -2.87 -6.47
N ILE A 18 4.51 -3.92 -5.66
CA ILE A 18 5.64 -4.70 -5.12
C ILE A 18 6.46 -5.32 -6.25
N ALA A 19 5.82 -6.05 -7.18
CA ALA A 19 6.52 -6.69 -8.29
C ALA A 19 7.32 -5.66 -9.12
N ALA A 20 6.73 -4.50 -9.41
CA ALA A 20 7.42 -3.44 -10.13
C ALA A 20 8.59 -2.83 -9.34
N ALA A 21 8.53 -2.80 -8.01
CA ALA A 21 9.62 -2.34 -7.17
C ALA A 21 10.77 -3.37 -7.14
N GLU A 22 10.44 -4.64 -6.99
CA GLU A 22 11.37 -5.78 -7.06
C GLU A 22 12.08 -5.86 -8.42
N GLU A 23 11.33 -5.81 -9.52
CA GLU A 23 11.88 -5.83 -10.89
C GLU A 23 12.86 -4.68 -11.16
N LYS A 24 12.67 -3.55 -10.48
CA LYS A 24 13.54 -2.37 -10.59
C LYS A 24 14.65 -2.34 -9.55
N GLY A 25 14.71 -3.30 -8.64
CA GLY A 25 15.67 -3.33 -7.53
C GLY A 25 15.55 -2.11 -6.60
N LEU A 26 14.33 -1.60 -6.39
CA LEU A 26 14.08 -0.44 -5.54
C LEU A 26 13.85 -0.87 -4.09
N ASP A 27 14.48 -0.17 -3.14
CA ASP A 27 14.19 -0.36 -1.73
C ASP A 27 12.79 0.17 -1.38
N TYR A 28 11.95 -0.72 -0.84
CA TYR A 28 10.62 -0.38 -0.37
C TYR A 28 10.29 -1.02 0.99
N GLU A 29 9.37 -0.38 1.70
CA GLU A 29 8.74 -0.87 2.91
C GLU A 29 7.29 -1.20 2.59
N PHE A 30 6.88 -2.45 2.85
CA PHE A 30 5.48 -2.84 2.73
C PHE A 30 4.74 -2.56 4.05
N VAL A 31 3.82 -1.60 4.02
CA VAL A 31 3.03 -1.22 5.19
C VAL A 31 1.66 -1.89 5.10
N VAL A 32 1.38 -2.79 6.04
CA VAL A 32 0.13 -3.54 6.06
C VAL A 32 -1.03 -2.61 6.46
N VAL A 33 -2.07 -2.60 5.64
CA VAL A 33 -3.33 -1.92 5.88
C VAL A 33 -4.39 -2.96 6.24
N ASP A 34 -4.98 -2.79 7.41
CA ASP A 34 -6.03 -3.67 7.90
C ASP A 34 -7.37 -3.36 7.19
N MET A 35 -7.75 -4.30 6.33
CA MET A 35 -9.01 -4.21 5.58
C MET A 35 -10.21 -4.58 6.45
N SER A 36 -10.03 -5.38 7.52
CA SER A 36 -11.12 -5.81 8.40
C SER A 36 -11.71 -4.66 9.20
N THR A 37 -10.87 -3.70 9.60
CA THR A 37 -11.29 -2.48 10.31
C THR A 37 -11.58 -1.30 9.37
N ALA A 38 -11.53 -1.53 8.06
CA ALA A 38 -11.59 -0.50 7.03
C ALA A 38 -10.57 0.63 7.25
N GLN A 39 -9.33 0.30 7.66
CA GLN A 39 -8.27 1.28 7.94
C GLN A 39 -7.99 2.18 6.73
N HIS A 40 -8.04 1.64 5.51
CA HIS A 40 -7.94 2.37 4.24
C HIS A 40 -8.99 3.48 4.04
N LYS A 41 -10.07 3.52 4.84
CA LYS A 41 -11.11 4.55 4.80
C LYS A 41 -10.99 5.58 5.93
N LYS A 42 -10.03 5.41 6.83
CA LYS A 42 -9.87 6.21 8.04
C LYS A 42 -8.58 7.02 7.97
N GLN A 43 -8.48 8.03 8.84
CA GLN A 43 -7.20 8.64 9.11
C GLN A 43 -6.26 7.65 9.82
N PRO A 44 -4.95 7.70 9.55
CA PRO A 44 -4.25 8.65 8.67
C PRO A 44 -4.22 8.27 7.18
N PHE A 45 -4.80 7.14 6.78
CA PHE A 45 -4.67 6.62 5.41
C PHE A 45 -5.33 7.53 4.36
N ILE A 46 -6.47 8.14 4.67
CA ILE A 46 -7.14 9.08 3.77
C ILE A 46 -6.25 10.29 3.41
N SER A 47 -5.35 10.70 4.30
CA SER A 47 -4.34 11.73 3.98
C SER A 47 -3.27 11.26 2.99
N ILE A 48 -3.08 9.95 2.81
CA ILE A 48 -2.17 9.36 1.83
C ILE A 48 -2.89 9.20 0.49
N ASN A 49 -4.09 8.58 0.51
CA ASN A 49 -4.94 8.39 -0.65
C ASN A 49 -6.37 8.89 -0.34
N PRO A 50 -6.81 10.02 -0.90
CA PRO A 50 -8.12 10.61 -0.60
C PRO A 50 -9.29 9.74 -1.08
N PHE A 51 -9.07 8.81 -2.01
CA PHE A 51 -10.08 7.84 -2.44
C PHE A 51 -10.25 6.67 -1.46
N GLY A 52 -9.32 6.54 -0.50
CA GLY A 52 -9.27 5.45 0.45
C GLY A 52 -9.24 4.11 -0.26
N GLN A 53 -8.33 3.93 -1.21
CA GLN A 53 -8.11 2.69 -1.93
C GLN A 53 -6.69 2.20 -1.69
N ILE A 54 -6.46 0.90 -1.83
CA ILE A 54 -5.12 0.32 -1.79
C ILE A 54 -4.72 -0.19 -3.19
N PRO A 55 -3.44 -0.11 -3.59
CA PRO A 55 -2.33 0.45 -2.82
C PRO A 55 -2.44 1.98 -2.64
N GLY A 56 -1.88 2.48 -1.54
CA GLY A 56 -1.72 3.90 -1.24
C GLY A 56 -0.24 4.26 -1.14
#